data_AF-A0A957I415-F1
#
_entry.id   AF-A0A957I415-F1
#
_cell.length_a   1.000
_cell.length_b   1.000
_cell.length_c   1.000
_cell.angle_alpha   90.00
_cell.angle_beta   90.00
_cell.angle_gamma   90.00
#
_symmetry.space_group_name_H-M   'P 1'
#
loop_
_entity.id
_entity.type
_entity.pdbx_description
1 polymer ?
#
loop_
_entity_poly.entity_id
_entity_poly.type
_entity_poly.pdbx_seq_one_letter_code
_entity_poly.pdbx_strand_id
1 'polypeptide(L)'
;MRRTLYGLIVLILFSFCLTRSFMPASAAPQLQLTPDLPSGQYVGTPVTWSVATDETDPVDFALIVTPPGAPPRIVYDFTTRRTFGWTALADGLWHVRVMMRNLRTGELTSASVDYEIMPRAVAAPVVTPTDNALIALYSAPSCAIGKQMRLLFRPVAGGAETIIPPRACALDQSMNFYVAGILPQTPYIVVHQILDANGNYLSSGPPRYFTSGAVSLPLPDSVVLHPPDAATSLAEDILLHSPAASVPEFPGIVPFATDLYGRPIWYYEKPAPFSMTLFQITPEVTLFASRGGNDNARAIYWMEIDVAGNIVRETNVHSLNMKLAALGYPPMSGFHHDSRRLPNGYTAILGISERLLYDVQGT
;
A
#
# COMPACT_ATOMS: atom_id res chain seq x y z
N MET A 1 -20.49 99.78 2.40
CA MET A 1 -19.13 99.23 2.12
C MET A 1 -18.81 98.15 3.15
N ARG A 2 -18.14 97.09 2.70
CA ARG A 2 -17.93 95.75 3.30
C ARG A 2 -17.23 95.72 4.68
N ARG A 3 -17.57 94.69 5.49
CA ARG A 3 -16.72 93.63 6.13
C ARG A 3 -17.60 92.83 7.14
N THR A 4 -18.02 91.54 6.97
CA THR A 4 -17.34 90.21 7.10
C THR A 4 -16.41 90.09 8.34
N LEU A 5 -16.34 89.02 9.16
CA LEU A 5 -16.75 87.59 9.09
C LEU A 5 -16.50 86.86 10.46
N TYR A 6 -17.34 85.88 10.83
CA TYR A 6 -17.16 84.57 11.56
C TYR A 6 -16.54 84.51 12.99
N GLY A 7 -16.87 83.58 13.91
CA GLY A 7 -17.58 82.28 13.85
C GLY A 7 -16.70 81.21 14.53
N LEU A 8 -17.04 80.79 15.76
CA LEU A 8 -16.28 79.82 16.57
C LEU A 8 -17.02 78.46 16.62
N ILE A 9 -16.41 77.39 16.11
CA ILE A 9 -16.90 76.01 16.21
C ILE A 9 -15.86 75.20 16.98
N VAL A 10 -16.28 74.56 18.08
CA VAL A 10 -15.47 73.67 18.92
C VAL A 10 -15.70 72.22 18.46
N LEU A 11 -14.62 71.52 18.11
CA LEU A 11 -14.63 70.12 17.69
C LEU A 11 -14.20 69.23 18.87
N ILE A 12 -15.06 68.31 19.31
CA ILE A 12 -14.75 67.29 20.32
C ILE A 12 -14.38 65.99 19.59
N LEU A 13 -13.14 65.55 19.75
CA LEU A 13 -12.61 64.28 19.23
C LEU A 13 -12.88 63.15 20.23
N PHE A 14 -13.78 62.23 19.89
CA PHE A 14 -13.94 60.96 20.58
C PHE A 14 -12.87 59.97 20.08
N SER A 15 -11.95 59.58 20.95
CA SER A 15 -10.95 58.55 20.68
C SER A 15 -11.56 57.17 20.95
N PHE A 16 -11.87 56.44 19.89
CA PHE A 16 -12.34 55.05 19.95
C PHE A 16 -11.12 54.13 20.08
N CYS A 17 -10.82 53.69 21.31
CA CYS A 17 -9.77 52.71 21.57
C CYS A 17 -10.26 51.32 21.15
N LEU A 18 -9.91 50.88 19.94
CA LEU A 18 -10.10 49.50 19.49
C LEU A 18 -9.16 48.58 20.27
N THR A 19 -9.67 47.96 21.33
CA THR A 19 -9.01 46.83 21.99
C THR A 19 -9.08 45.62 21.04
N ARG A 20 -8.01 45.39 20.28
CA ARG A 20 -7.78 44.09 19.63
C ARG A 20 -7.59 43.05 20.75
N SER A 21 -8.64 42.27 21.00
CA SER A 21 -8.53 41.03 21.76
C SER A 21 -7.57 40.10 21.02
N PHE A 22 -6.32 40.05 21.46
CA PHE A 22 -5.39 39.00 21.08
C PHE A 22 -5.91 37.71 21.71
N MET A 23 -6.62 36.89 20.94
CA MET A 23 -6.77 35.49 21.30
C MET A 23 -5.36 34.90 21.34
N PRO A 24 -4.96 34.24 22.44
CA PRO A 24 -3.68 33.53 22.46
C PRO A 24 -3.71 32.53 21.32
N ALA A 25 -2.70 32.59 20.44
CA ALA A 25 -2.50 31.56 19.44
C ALA A 25 -2.35 30.24 20.20
N SER A 26 -3.32 29.33 20.05
CA SER A 26 -3.16 27.97 20.54
C SER A 26 -1.91 27.41 19.86
N ALA A 27 -0.97 26.90 20.65
CA ALA A 27 0.18 26.22 20.08
C ALA A 27 -0.34 25.08 19.18
N ALA A 28 0.24 24.94 17.99
CA ALA A 28 -0.07 23.80 17.13
C ALA A 28 0.26 22.51 17.89
N PRO A 29 -0.58 21.47 17.80
CA PRO A 29 -0.32 20.23 18.53
C PRO A 29 1.03 19.66 18.12
N GLN A 30 1.79 19.18 19.09
CA GLN A 30 3.01 18.44 18.85
C GLN A 30 2.65 17.13 18.14
N LEU A 31 3.32 16.87 17.02
CA LEU A 31 3.18 15.64 16.24
C LEU A 31 4.57 15.06 15.98
N GLN A 32 4.76 13.79 16.33
CA GLN A 32 6.00 13.08 16.15
C GLN A 32 5.76 11.80 15.36
N LEU A 33 6.68 11.51 14.45
CA LEU A 33 6.74 10.28 13.67
C LEU A 33 8.06 9.59 13.98
N THR A 34 8.01 8.33 14.40
CA THR A 34 9.21 7.55 14.78
C THR A 34 9.19 6.17 14.14
N PRO A 35 10.25 5.77 13.41
CA PRO A 35 10.42 4.38 13.00
C PRO A 35 10.89 3.52 14.18
N ASP A 36 10.56 2.23 14.15
CA ASP A 36 11.05 1.22 15.09
C ASP A 36 12.52 0.83 14.85
N LEU A 37 12.96 0.95 13.60
CA LEU A 37 14.34 0.71 13.16
C LEU A 37 15.02 2.04 12.78
N PRO A 38 16.33 2.19 13.01
CA PRO A 38 17.07 3.37 12.58
C PRO A 38 17.21 3.41 11.05
N SER A 39 17.36 4.62 10.50
CA SER A 39 17.72 4.84 9.09
C SER A 39 18.97 4.04 8.68
N GLY A 40 19.05 3.63 7.42
CA GLY A 40 20.10 2.77 6.89
C GLY A 40 19.72 1.29 6.75
N GLN A 41 18.42 0.97 6.82
CA GLN A 41 17.93 -0.40 6.60
C GLN A 41 18.05 -0.80 5.13
N TYR A 42 18.25 -2.09 4.87
CA TYR A 42 18.35 -2.60 3.50
C TYR A 42 16.98 -2.70 2.82
N VAL A 43 16.94 -2.59 1.48
CA VAL A 43 15.75 -2.83 0.66
C VAL A 43 15.01 -4.11 1.10
N GLY A 44 13.69 -4.05 1.24
CA GLY A 44 12.86 -5.18 1.65
C GLY A 44 12.77 -5.41 3.16
N THR A 45 13.44 -4.60 3.98
CA THR A 45 13.30 -4.65 5.44
C THR A 45 11.98 -3.98 5.85
N PRO A 46 11.06 -4.68 6.55
CA PRO A 46 9.85 -4.05 7.08
C PRO A 46 10.19 -3.05 8.20
N VAL A 47 9.60 -1.86 8.14
CA VAL A 47 9.75 -0.80 9.15
C VAL A 47 8.37 -0.43 9.67
N THR A 48 8.22 -0.37 10.99
CA THR A 48 7.01 0.09 11.66
C THR A 48 7.14 1.54 12.09
N TRP A 49 6.23 2.38 11.60
CA TRP A 49 6.19 3.81 11.89
C TRP A 49 5.11 4.09 12.94
N SER A 50 5.50 4.71 14.05
CA SER A 50 4.62 5.08 15.15
C SER A 50 4.42 6.59 15.23
N VAL A 51 3.20 7.00 15.61
CA VAL A 51 2.81 8.40 15.71
C VAL A 51 2.40 8.75 17.13
N ALA A 52 3.03 9.79 17.67
CA ALA A 52 2.69 10.39 18.96
C ALA A 52 2.21 11.83 18.76
N THR A 53 1.19 12.23 19.52
CA THR A 53 0.69 13.62 19.52
C THR A 53 0.05 13.95 20.87
N ASP A 54 0.08 15.23 21.23
CA ASP A 54 -0.62 15.81 22.38
C ASP A 54 -2.04 16.31 22.04
N GLU A 55 -2.50 16.16 20.79
CA GLU A 55 -3.86 16.49 20.39
C GLU A 55 -4.88 15.66 21.18
N THR A 56 -5.82 16.37 21.80
CA THR A 56 -6.86 15.79 22.66
C THR A 56 -8.17 15.57 21.92
N ASP A 57 -8.37 16.28 20.80
CA ASP A 57 -9.51 16.06 19.93
C ASP A 57 -9.37 14.76 19.13
N PRO A 58 -10.50 14.19 18.65
CA PRO A 58 -10.45 13.06 17.75
C PRO A 58 -9.66 13.40 16.48
N VAL A 59 -8.72 12.53 16.11
CA VAL A 59 -7.84 12.68 14.95
C VAL A 59 -7.83 11.44 14.07
N ASP A 60 -7.48 11.64 12.81
CA ASP A 60 -7.04 10.57 11.91
C ASP A 60 -5.73 10.95 11.18
N PHE A 61 -5.07 9.93 10.66
CA PHE A 61 -3.70 10.02 10.17
C PHE A 61 -3.57 9.46 8.76
N ALA A 62 -2.87 10.17 7.89
CA ALA A 62 -2.39 9.66 6.62
C ALA A 62 -0.88 9.47 6.67
N LEU A 63 -0.39 8.31 6.22
CA LEU A 63 1.04 8.07 6.00
C LEU A 63 1.36 8.22 4.52
N ILE A 64 2.32 9.08 4.22
CA ILE A 64 2.77 9.41 2.87
C ILE A 64 4.26 9.09 2.78
N VAL A 65 4.66 8.38 1.73
CA VAL A 65 6.07 8.12 1.44
C VAL A 65 6.44 8.78 0.12
N THR A 66 7.60 9.41 0.08
CA THR A 66 8.13 10.05 -1.13
C THR A 66 9.38 9.29 -1.55
N PRO A 67 9.34 8.53 -2.66
CA PRO A 67 10.50 7.82 -3.16
C PRO A 67 11.58 8.77 -3.68
N PRO A 68 12.85 8.33 -3.73
CA PRO A 68 13.91 9.07 -4.41
C PRO A 68 13.52 9.35 -5.87
N GLY A 69 13.47 10.64 -6.24
CA GLY A 69 13.18 11.06 -7.62
C GLY A 69 11.76 10.81 -8.13
N ALA A 70 10.80 10.47 -7.25
CA ALA A 70 9.42 10.21 -7.63
C ALA A 70 8.42 11.01 -6.76
N PRO A 71 7.18 11.24 -7.23
CA PRO A 71 6.19 11.98 -6.46
C PRO A 71 5.75 11.23 -5.18
N PRO A 72 5.25 11.96 -4.16
CA PRO A 72 4.73 11.36 -2.94
C PRO A 72 3.53 10.46 -3.23
N ARG A 73 3.43 9.36 -2.49
CA ARG A 73 2.28 8.43 -2.52
C ARG A 73 1.71 8.22 -1.12
N ILE A 74 0.39 8.20 -1.03
CA ILE A 74 -0.32 7.85 0.20
C ILE A 74 -0.30 6.32 0.34
N VAL A 75 0.28 5.83 1.44
CA VAL A 75 0.26 4.40 1.80
C VAL A 75 -0.97 4.10 2.65
N TYR A 76 -1.32 4.98 3.59
CA TYR A 76 -2.52 4.86 4.42
C TYR A 76 -3.28 6.20 4.37
N ASP A 77 -4.55 6.17 3.97
CA ASP A 77 -5.41 7.36 3.80
C ASP A 77 -6.33 7.55 5.02
N PHE A 78 -5.99 8.53 5.87
CA PHE A 78 -6.76 9.01 7.02
C PHE A 78 -7.46 7.90 7.82
N THR A 79 -6.65 7.13 8.55
CA THR A 79 -7.07 6.07 9.46
C THR A 79 -6.83 6.47 10.92
N THR A 80 -7.56 5.85 11.85
CA THR A 80 -7.34 6.07 13.29
C THR A 80 -6.16 5.27 13.84
N ARG A 81 -5.49 4.45 12.99
CA ARG A 81 -4.27 3.73 13.37
C ARG A 81 -3.15 4.73 13.68
N ARG A 82 -2.33 4.39 14.67
CA ARG A 82 -1.13 5.16 15.07
C ARG A 82 0.17 4.47 14.70
N THR A 83 0.08 3.24 14.17
CA THR A 83 1.21 2.41 13.77
C THR A 83 1.00 1.95 12.34
N PHE A 84 2.05 2.06 11.53
CA PHE A 84 2.01 1.76 10.09
C PHE A 84 3.18 0.90 9.68
N GLY A 85 2.92 -0.25 9.07
CA GLY A 85 3.97 -1.04 8.42
C GLY A 85 4.29 -0.48 7.04
N TRP A 86 5.57 -0.33 6.72
CA TRP A 86 6.04 0.04 5.39
C TRP A 86 7.34 -0.67 5.03
N THR A 87 7.41 -1.18 3.80
CA THR A 87 8.58 -1.87 3.26
C THR A 87 8.99 -1.19 1.95
N ALA A 88 10.24 -0.76 1.85
CA ALA A 88 10.79 -0.13 0.65
C ALA A 88 11.32 -1.19 -0.34
N LEU A 89 11.01 -1.06 -1.63
CA LEU A 89 11.54 -1.91 -2.72
C LEU A 89 12.58 -1.22 -3.61
N ALA A 90 12.96 0.01 -3.25
CA ALA A 90 14.06 0.72 -3.89
C ALA A 90 14.91 1.39 -2.82
N ASP A 91 16.22 1.39 -3.05
CA ASP A 91 17.22 2.09 -2.25
C ASP A 91 17.25 3.59 -2.55
N GLY A 92 17.87 4.35 -1.65
CA GLY A 92 18.00 5.80 -1.70
C GLY A 92 17.34 6.50 -0.50
N LEU A 93 17.32 7.83 -0.55
CA LEU A 93 16.74 8.68 0.49
C LEU A 93 15.23 8.85 0.29
N TRP A 94 14.45 8.40 1.26
CA TRP A 94 13.00 8.52 1.28
C TRP A 94 12.57 9.63 2.25
N HIS A 95 11.51 10.36 1.89
CA HIS A 95 10.84 11.26 2.82
C HIS A 95 9.53 10.64 3.29
N VAL A 96 9.47 10.25 4.56
CA VAL A 96 8.28 9.67 5.19
C VAL A 96 7.57 10.74 6.00
N ARG A 97 6.29 10.95 5.70
CA ARG A 97 5.47 11.99 6.33
C ARG A 97 4.22 11.37 6.90
N VAL A 98 3.85 11.81 8.11
CA VAL A 98 2.49 11.65 8.63
C VAL A 98 1.78 12.99 8.54
N MET A 99 0.52 12.96 8.08
CA MET A 99 -0.41 14.06 8.19
C MET A 99 -1.51 13.67 9.20
N MET A 100 -1.67 14.46 10.24
CA MET A 100 -2.74 14.37 11.21
C MET A 100 -3.83 15.38 10.85
N ARG A 101 -5.08 14.95 10.88
CA ARG A 101 -6.25 15.83 10.75
C ARG A 101 -7.04 15.83 12.05
N ASN A 102 -7.26 17.02 12.59
CA ASN A 102 -8.20 17.23 13.69
C ASN A 102 -9.62 17.16 13.12
N LEU A 103 -10.44 16.24 13.63
CA LEU A 103 -11.78 15.98 13.10
C LEU A 103 -12.83 16.98 13.56
N ARG A 104 -12.52 17.80 14.58
CA ARG A 104 -13.38 18.88 15.04
C ARG A 104 -13.15 20.15 14.23
N THR A 105 -11.89 20.52 14.00
CA THR A 105 -11.53 21.77 13.32
C THR A 105 -11.28 21.61 11.82
N GLY A 106 -10.94 20.40 11.38
CA GLY A 106 -10.48 20.11 10.02
C GLY A 106 -9.02 20.50 9.77
N GLU A 107 -8.31 21.02 10.78
CA GLU A 107 -6.93 21.47 10.65
C GLU A 107 -5.98 20.28 10.39
N LEU A 108 -4.96 20.55 9.57
CA LEU A 108 -3.93 19.58 9.22
C LEU A 108 -2.61 19.96 9.86
N THR A 109 -1.99 18.99 10.54
CA THR A 109 -0.63 19.09 11.09
C THR A 109 0.21 17.96 10.53
N SER A 110 1.51 18.17 10.29
CA SER A 110 2.37 17.14 9.70
C SER A 110 3.72 17.03 10.39
N ALA A 111 4.25 15.81 10.45
CA ALA A 111 5.62 15.51 10.84
C ALA A 111 6.28 14.67 9.76
N SER A 112 7.59 14.85 9.55
CA SER A 112 8.34 14.13 8.51
C SER A 112 9.68 13.64 9.04
N VAL A 113 10.16 12.53 8.48
CA VAL A 113 11.45 11.92 8.75
C VAL A 113 12.10 11.56 7.41
N ASP A 114 13.35 11.96 7.24
CA ASP A 114 14.20 11.50 6.15
C ASP A 114 14.78 10.13 6.53
N TYR A 115 14.64 9.16 5.65
CA TYR A 115 14.97 7.77 5.94
C TYR A 115 15.70 7.13 4.75
N GLU A 116 16.95 6.78 4.95
CA GLU A 116 17.81 6.17 3.96
C GLU A 116 17.59 4.65 3.91
N ILE A 117 17.37 4.14 2.70
CA ILE A 117 17.29 2.71 2.41
C ILE A 117 18.54 2.31 1.65
N MET A 118 19.30 1.36 2.19
CA MET A 118 20.54 0.89 1.61
C MET A 118 20.30 -0.22 0.56
N PRO A 119 21.10 -0.27 -0.52
CA PRO A 119 21.03 -1.36 -1.47
C PRO A 119 21.39 -2.68 -0.77
N ARG A 120 20.57 -3.70 -0.98
CA ARG A 120 20.81 -5.03 -0.41
C ARG A 120 21.91 -5.80 -1.17
N ALA A 121 22.03 -5.53 -2.47
CA ALA A 121 23.04 -6.11 -3.34
C ALA A 121 23.97 -5.01 -3.87
N VAL A 122 25.24 -5.06 -3.47
CA VAL A 122 26.26 -4.08 -3.90
C VAL A 122 27.15 -4.66 -5.00
N ALA A 123 27.91 -5.72 -4.69
CA ALA A 123 28.84 -6.32 -5.64
C ALA A 123 28.27 -7.55 -6.37
N ALA A 124 27.30 -8.24 -5.75
CA ALA A 124 26.75 -9.48 -6.27
C ALA A 124 25.28 -9.61 -5.86
N PRO A 125 24.46 -10.35 -6.64
CA PRO A 125 23.07 -10.52 -6.29
C PRO A 125 22.91 -11.35 -5.02
N VAL A 126 21.80 -11.15 -4.32
CA VAL A 126 21.42 -11.89 -3.12
C VAL A 126 19.94 -12.23 -3.15
N VAL A 127 19.58 -13.32 -2.47
CA VAL A 127 18.20 -13.73 -2.26
C VAL A 127 17.93 -13.74 -0.77
N THR A 128 16.87 -13.06 -0.35
CA THR A 128 16.48 -12.99 1.06
C THR A 128 15.02 -13.40 1.24
N PRO A 129 14.69 -14.08 2.35
CA PRO A 129 13.30 -14.38 2.68
C PRO A 129 12.51 -13.08 2.89
N THR A 130 11.20 -13.16 2.68
CA THR A 130 10.24 -12.11 3.07
C THR A 130 9.36 -12.60 4.23
N ASP A 131 8.46 -11.76 4.72
CA ASP A 131 7.46 -12.16 5.72
C ASP A 131 6.47 -13.21 5.20
N ASN A 132 6.43 -13.46 3.87
CA ASN A 132 5.68 -14.54 3.27
C ASN A 132 6.62 -15.68 2.90
N ALA A 133 6.41 -16.86 3.49
CA ALA A 133 7.29 -18.01 3.32
C ALA A 133 7.42 -18.51 1.86
N LEU A 134 6.44 -18.21 1.01
CA LEU A 134 6.42 -18.56 -0.41
C LEU A 134 6.81 -17.38 -1.32
N ILE A 135 7.46 -16.36 -0.77
CA ILE A 135 7.97 -15.21 -1.51
C ILE A 135 9.39 -14.90 -1.07
N ALA A 136 10.30 -14.83 -2.04
CA ALA A 136 11.66 -14.36 -1.80
C ALA A 136 11.90 -13.01 -2.48
N LEU A 137 12.80 -12.21 -1.91
CA LEU A 137 13.30 -10.99 -2.54
C LEU A 137 14.65 -11.27 -3.19
N TYR A 138 14.72 -11.11 -4.51
CA TYR A 138 15.97 -11.09 -5.26
C TYR A 138 16.42 -9.64 -5.44
N SER A 139 17.63 -9.34 -4.96
CA SER A 139 18.28 -8.04 -5.16
C SER A 139 19.54 -8.24 -5.99
N ALA A 140 19.73 -7.40 -7.01
CA ALA A 140 20.95 -7.35 -7.82
C ALA A 140 21.57 -5.95 -7.80
N PRO A 141 22.90 -5.84 -8.02
CA PRO A 141 23.54 -4.56 -8.25
C PRO A 141 22.88 -3.76 -9.38
N SER A 142 23.15 -2.46 -9.42
CA SER A 142 22.68 -1.60 -10.50
C SER A 142 23.15 -2.09 -11.87
N CYS A 143 22.36 -1.79 -12.89
CA CYS A 143 22.71 -2.02 -14.29
C CYS A 143 22.68 -0.71 -15.07
N ALA A 144 23.38 -0.67 -16.21
CA ALA A 144 23.54 0.57 -16.97
C ALA A 144 22.20 1.13 -17.47
N ILE A 145 22.05 2.46 -17.45
CA ILE A 145 20.87 3.15 -18.02
C ILE A 145 20.67 2.74 -19.49
N GLY A 146 19.40 2.59 -19.90
CA GLY A 146 19.04 2.15 -21.25
C GLY A 146 19.11 0.63 -21.44
N LYS A 147 19.44 -0.11 -20.37
CA LYS A 147 19.29 -1.57 -20.30
C LYS A 147 18.05 -1.93 -19.49
N GLN A 148 17.70 -3.21 -19.55
CA GLN A 148 16.65 -3.79 -18.72
C GLN A 148 17.18 -5.03 -18.01
N MET A 149 16.59 -5.38 -16.87
CA MET A 149 16.90 -6.62 -16.15
C MET A 149 15.62 -7.43 -15.98
N ARG A 150 15.68 -8.73 -16.33
CA ARG A 150 14.63 -9.72 -16.04
C ARG A 150 15.16 -10.82 -15.15
N LEU A 151 14.26 -11.54 -14.48
CA LEU A 151 14.60 -12.66 -13.60
C LEU A 151 14.08 -13.97 -14.17
N LEU A 152 14.86 -15.04 -14.01
CA LEU A 152 14.46 -16.39 -14.37
C LEU A 152 14.72 -17.30 -13.17
N PHE A 153 13.78 -18.19 -12.87
CA PHE A 153 13.94 -19.15 -11.78
C PHE A 153 13.28 -20.48 -12.10
N ARG A 154 13.78 -21.55 -11.47
CA ARG A 154 13.22 -22.91 -11.57
C ARG A 154 13.59 -23.76 -10.36
N PRO A 155 12.84 -24.84 -10.07
CA PRO A 155 13.24 -25.80 -9.06
C PRO A 155 14.60 -26.44 -9.41
N VAL A 156 15.44 -26.69 -8.41
CA VAL A 156 16.75 -27.34 -8.58
C VAL A 156 16.57 -28.78 -9.10
N ALA A 157 15.51 -29.47 -8.66
CA ALA A 157 15.17 -30.82 -9.11
C ALA A 157 14.78 -30.91 -10.60
N GLY A 158 14.63 -29.77 -11.30
CA GLY A 158 14.14 -29.69 -12.67
C GLY A 158 12.68 -29.21 -12.73
N GLY A 159 12.26 -28.78 -13.90
CA GLY A 159 10.94 -28.18 -14.15
C GLY A 159 11.01 -27.06 -15.16
N ALA A 160 9.85 -26.49 -15.50
CA ALA A 160 9.75 -25.31 -16.35
C ALA A 160 10.45 -24.11 -15.69
N GLU A 161 11.07 -23.28 -16.52
CA GLU A 161 11.64 -22.02 -16.09
C GLU A 161 10.56 -20.93 -16.10
N THR A 162 10.42 -20.23 -14.99
CA THR A 162 9.51 -19.08 -14.87
C THR A 162 10.30 -17.80 -15.12
N ILE A 163 9.74 -16.92 -15.96
CA ILE A 163 10.34 -15.65 -16.34
C ILE A 163 9.54 -14.52 -15.70
N ILE A 164 10.22 -13.67 -14.92
CA ILE A 164 9.67 -12.42 -14.42
C ILE A 164 9.98 -11.33 -15.45
N PRO A 165 8.97 -10.57 -15.94
CA PRO A 165 9.16 -9.55 -16.96
C PRO A 165 10.27 -8.52 -16.64
N PRO A 166 10.95 -7.98 -17.67
CA PRO A 166 12.04 -7.04 -17.47
C PRO A 166 11.58 -5.72 -16.85
N ARG A 167 12.46 -5.13 -16.04
CA ARG A 167 12.36 -3.75 -15.54
C ARG A 167 13.51 -2.91 -16.06
N ALA A 168 13.25 -1.65 -16.37
CA ALA A 168 14.28 -0.72 -16.80
C ALA A 168 15.31 -0.50 -15.69
N CYS A 169 16.59 -0.45 -16.07
CA CYS A 169 17.66 -0.10 -15.15
C CYS A 169 17.62 1.40 -14.84
N ALA A 170 17.82 1.76 -13.57
CA ALA A 170 17.98 3.13 -13.12
C ALA A 170 19.41 3.38 -12.64
N LEU A 171 19.88 4.63 -12.75
CA LEU A 171 21.22 5.02 -12.33
C LEU A 171 21.38 4.81 -10.83
N ASP A 172 22.46 4.14 -10.44
CA ASP A 172 22.86 3.92 -9.04
C ASP A 172 21.77 3.32 -8.13
N GLN A 173 20.76 2.65 -8.71
CA GLN A 173 19.73 1.94 -7.98
C GLN A 173 19.88 0.44 -8.13
N SER A 174 19.76 -0.29 -7.02
CA SER A 174 19.71 -1.75 -7.05
C SER A 174 18.43 -2.25 -7.74
N MET A 175 18.52 -3.41 -8.37
CA MET A 175 17.39 -4.03 -9.05
C MET A 175 16.74 -5.08 -8.14
N ASN A 176 15.46 -4.87 -7.80
CA ASN A 176 14.76 -5.66 -6.79
C ASN A 176 13.49 -6.31 -7.37
N PHE A 177 13.34 -7.62 -7.15
CA PHE A 177 12.25 -8.45 -7.68
C PHE A 177 11.74 -9.39 -6.60
N TYR A 178 10.42 -9.55 -6.51
CA TYR A 178 9.85 -10.68 -5.80
C TYR A 178 9.91 -11.93 -6.66
N VAL A 179 10.36 -13.03 -6.08
CA VAL A 179 10.23 -14.39 -6.63
C VAL A 179 9.00 -15.01 -5.99
N ALA A 180 7.93 -15.11 -6.77
CA ALA A 180 6.62 -15.60 -6.33
C ALA A 180 6.16 -16.79 -7.19
N GLY A 181 5.13 -17.50 -6.73
CA GLY A 181 4.66 -18.71 -7.42
C GLY A 181 5.54 -19.94 -7.16
N ILE A 182 6.20 -19.99 -5.99
CA ILE A 182 7.12 -21.07 -5.61
C ILE A 182 6.45 -22.05 -4.66
N LEU A 183 6.79 -23.34 -4.81
CA LEU A 183 6.28 -24.42 -3.98
C LEU A 183 6.92 -24.37 -2.59
N PRO A 184 6.24 -24.85 -1.53
CA PRO A 184 6.79 -24.87 -0.18
C PRO A 184 8.00 -25.80 -0.07
N GLN A 185 8.94 -25.46 0.82
CA GLN A 185 10.11 -26.28 1.17
C GLN A 185 10.90 -26.81 -0.04
N THR A 186 10.92 -26.06 -1.14
CA THR A 186 11.48 -26.48 -2.42
C THR A 186 12.73 -25.66 -2.72
N PRO A 187 13.87 -26.30 -3.07
CA PRO A 187 15.06 -25.58 -3.48
C PRO A 187 14.92 -25.03 -4.90
N TYR A 188 15.24 -23.75 -5.07
CA TYR A 188 15.20 -23.02 -6.34
C TYR A 188 16.58 -22.50 -6.73
N ILE A 189 16.80 -22.42 -8.04
CA ILE A 189 17.86 -21.62 -8.64
C ILE A 189 17.24 -20.41 -9.31
N VAL A 190 17.87 -19.25 -9.16
CA VAL A 190 17.43 -17.98 -9.73
C VAL A 190 18.61 -17.22 -10.33
N VAL A 191 18.40 -16.65 -11.51
CA VAL A 191 19.40 -15.90 -12.27
C VAL A 191 18.75 -14.69 -12.93
N HIS A 192 19.44 -13.55 -12.95
CA HIS A 192 18.99 -12.41 -13.73
C HIS A 192 19.68 -12.37 -15.10
N GLN A 193 19.00 -11.77 -16.07
CA GLN A 193 19.54 -11.44 -17.38
C GLN A 193 19.49 -9.94 -17.60
N ILE A 194 20.56 -9.39 -18.18
CA ILE A 194 20.61 -8.02 -18.68
C ILE A 194 20.25 -8.05 -20.16
N LEU A 195 19.33 -7.18 -20.54
CA LEU A 195 18.83 -7.00 -21.89
C LEU A 195 19.19 -5.60 -22.40
N ASP A 196 19.29 -5.44 -23.72
CA ASP A 196 19.33 -4.12 -24.34
C ASP A 196 17.94 -3.44 -24.33
N ALA A 197 17.86 -2.22 -24.88
CA ALA A 197 16.61 -1.47 -24.98
C ALA A 197 15.54 -2.16 -25.84
N ASN A 198 15.93 -3.08 -26.72
CA ASN A 198 15.05 -3.84 -27.61
C ASN A 198 14.67 -5.21 -27.03
N GLY A 199 15.14 -5.54 -25.82
CA GLY A 199 14.88 -6.83 -25.16
C GLY A 199 15.82 -7.96 -25.58
N ASN A 200 16.89 -7.68 -26.34
CA ASN A 200 17.86 -8.71 -26.70
C ASN A 200 18.77 -9.04 -25.51
N TYR A 201 19.06 -10.33 -25.34
CA TYR A 201 19.98 -10.82 -24.32
C TYR A 201 21.40 -10.25 -24.50
N LEU A 202 21.99 -9.74 -23.42
CA LEU A 202 23.38 -9.28 -23.40
C LEU A 202 24.26 -10.14 -22.48
N SER A 203 23.81 -10.37 -21.26
CA SER A 203 24.57 -11.11 -20.25
C SER A 203 23.68 -11.64 -19.12
N SER A 204 24.26 -12.49 -18.26
CA SER A 204 23.61 -13.04 -17.08
C SER A 204 24.43 -12.76 -15.82
N GLY A 205 23.73 -12.58 -14.71
CA GLY A 205 24.36 -12.61 -13.39
C GLY A 205 24.74 -14.04 -12.96
N PRO A 206 25.51 -14.17 -11.86
CA PRO A 206 25.77 -15.47 -11.28
C PRO A 206 24.47 -16.09 -10.71
N PRO A 207 24.30 -17.42 -10.80
CA PRO A 207 23.13 -18.08 -10.22
C PRO A 207 23.14 -17.95 -8.69
N ARG A 208 21.93 -17.89 -8.12
CA ARG A 208 21.69 -17.96 -6.69
C ARG A 208 20.74 -19.09 -6.37
N TYR A 209 20.93 -19.67 -5.19
CA TYR A 209 20.13 -20.77 -4.69
C TYR A 209 19.46 -20.34 -3.39
N PHE A 210 18.22 -20.77 -3.21
CA PHE A 210 17.49 -20.59 -1.97
C PHE A 210 16.45 -21.70 -1.84
N THR A 211 15.92 -21.89 -0.64
CA THR A 211 14.82 -22.82 -0.38
C THR A 211 13.65 -22.01 0.17
N SER A 212 12.46 -22.18 -0.40
CA SER A 212 11.23 -21.57 0.13
C SER A 212 10.90 -22.10 1.53
N GLY A 213 10.13 -21.34 2.30
CA GLY A 213 9.68 -21.77 3.61
C GLY A 213 8.55 -22.79 3.55
N ALA A 214 8.11 -23.25 4.73
CA ALA A 214 6.90 -24.04 4.89
C ALA A 214 5.68 -23.12 4.97
N VAL A 215 4.50 -23.61 4.59
CA VAL A 215 3.24 -22.89 4.82
C VAL A 215 2.99 -22.81 6.32
N SER A 216 2.84 -21.59 6.85
CA SER A 216 2.69 -21.33 8.29
C SER A 216 1.24 -21.32 8.78
N LEU A 217 0.27 -21.35 7.86
CA LEU A 217 -1.17 -21.29 8.15
C LEU A 217 -1.90 -22.56 7.67
N PRO A 218 -2.95 -22.99 8.37
CA PRO A 218 -3.81 -24.07 7.88
C PRO A 218 -4.60 -23.56 6.67
N LEU A 219 -4.19 -23.98 5.47
CA LEU A 219 -4.95 -23.73 4.24
C LEU A 219 -6.00 -24.83 4.06
N PRO A 220 -7.16 -24.51 3.46
CA PRO A 220 -8.15 -25.53 3.13
C PRO A 220 -7.55 -26.62 2.24
N ASP A 221 -7.83 -27.88 2.57
CA ASP A 221 -7.49 -29.00 1.70
C ASP A 221 -8.27 -28.86 0.38
N SER A 222 -7.58 -29.02 -0.75
CA SER A 222 -8.19 -29.02 -2.07
C SER A 222 -8.00 -30.38 -2.74
N VAL A 223 -9.05 -30.85 -3.41
CA VAL A 223 -9.01 -32.07 -4.23
C VAL A 223 -9.13 -31.65 -5.69
N VAL A 224 -8.09 -31.94 -6.47
CA VAL A 224 -8.12 -31.68 -7.92
C VAL A 224 -8.89 -32.81 -8.60
N LEU A 225 -10.13 -32.52 -9.00
CA LEU A 225 -11.00 -33.50 -9.69
C LEU A 225 -10.52 -33.78 -11.13
N HIS A 226 -9.94 -32.78 -11.78
CA HIS A 226 -9.45 -32.86 -13.15
C HIS A 226 -8.03 -32.27 -13.21
N PRO A 227 -6.98 -33.09 -13.04
CA PRO A 227 -5.61 -32.60 -13.12
C PRO A 227 -5.28 -32.12 -14.55
N PRO A 228 -4.35 -31.17 -14.70
CA PRO A 228 -3.87 -30.75 -16.00
C PRO A 228 -3.38 -31.93 -16.84
N ASP A 229 -3.74 -31.90 -18.11
CA ASP A 229 -3.29 -32.84 -19.13
C ASP A 229 -2.59 -32.10 -20.28
N ALA A 230 -2.22 -32.84 -21.33
CA ALA A 230 -1.55 -32.27 -22.50
C ALA A 230 -2.39 -31.25 -23.29
N ALA A 231 -3.71 -31.21 -23.08
CA ALA A 231 -4.61 -30.26 -23.71
C ALA A 231 -4.86 -29.01 -22.84
N THR A 232 -4.40 -29.02 -21.59
CA THR A 232 -4.61 -27.92 -20.65
C THR A 232 -3.76 -26.71 -21.02
N SER A 233 -4.41 -25.56 -21.21
CA SER A 233 -3.71 -24.29 -21.41
C SER A 233 -2.95 -23.89 -20.14
N LEU A 234 -1.67 -23.55 -20.30
CA LEU A 234 -0.83 -23.02 -19.22
C LEU A 234 -0.70 -21.49 -19.27
N ALA A 235 -1.60 -20.81 -20.01
CA ALA A 235 -1.63 -19.35 -20.03
C ALA A 235 -2.12 -18.76 -18.70
N GLU A 236 -2.97 -19.50 -17.98
CA GLU A 236 -3.50 -19.16 -16.65
C GLU A 236 -3.32 -20.37 -15.73
N ASP A 237 -2.11 -20.57 -15.23
CA ASP A 237 -1.69 -21.75 -14.46
C ASP A 237 -1.77 -21.56 -12.93
N ILE A 238 -2.34 -20.42 -12.49
CA ILE A 238 -2.50 -20.03 -11.09
C ILE A 238 -3.99 -19.84 -10.79
N LEU A 239 -4.45 -20.50 -9.73
CA LEU A 239 -5.77 -20.31 -9.16
C LEU A 239 -5.67 -19.48 -7.89
N LEU A 240 -6.30 -18.30 -7.89
CA LEU A 240 -6.40 -17.44 -6.71
C LEU A 240 -7.72 -17.72 -5.98
N HIS A 241 -7.62 -18.10 -4.72
CA HIS A 241 -8.74 -18.43 -3.85
C HIS A 241 -9.00 -17.28 -2.87
N SER A 242 -10.22 -16.74 -2.91
CA SER A 242 -10.71 -15.74 -1.96
C SER A 242 -11.94 -16.27 -1.23
N PRO A 243 -11.76 -17.19 -0.25
CA PRO A 243 -12.86 -17.85 0.42
C PRO A 243 -13.76 -16.85 1.17
N ALA A 244 -15.06 -17.09 1.13
CA ALA A 244 -16.02 -16.25 1.81
C ALA A 244 -15.91 -16.42 3.34
N ALA A 245 -15.97 -15.29 4.04
CA ALA A 245 -15.91 -15.13 5.49
C ALA A 245 -16.80 -16.04 6.35
N SER A 246 -17.89 -16.53 5.76
CA SER A 246 -19.08 -16.97 6.48
C SER A 246 -19.20 -18.48 6.63
N VAL A 247 -18.12 -19.24 6.41
CA VAL A 247 -18.07 -20.68 6.71
C VAL A 247 -17.67 -20.86 8.17
N PRO A 248 -18.60 -21.27 9.07
CA PRO A 248 -18.33 -21.41 10.51
C PRO A 248 -17.19 -22.41 10.81
N GLU A 249 -16.94 -23.35 9.89
CA GLU A 249 -15.91 -24.38 10.01
C GLU A 249 -14.49 -23.83 9.87
N PHE A 250 -14.31 -22.60 9.36
CA PHE A 250 -13.00 -22.00 9.14
C PHE A 250 -12.95 -20.52 9.53
N PRO A 251 -12.97 -20.19 10.83
CA PRO A 251 -12.75 -18.82 11.28
C PRO A 251 -11.36 -18.34 10.84
N GLY A 252 -11.32 -17.32 9.98
CA GLY A 252 -10.07 -16.68 9.58
C GLY A 252 -9.36 -17.29 8.37
N ILE A 253 -10.07 -17.91 7.41
CA ILE A 253 -9.42 -18.28 6.15
C ILE A 253 -8.91 -17.00 5.46
N VAL A 254 -7.62 -16.99 5.18
CA VAL A 254 -6.97 -15.96 4.40
C VAL A 254 -6.96 -16.35 2.93
N PRO A 255 -7.00 -15.38 2.01
CA PRO A 255 -6.79 -15.66 0.60
C PRO A 255 -5.46 -16.36 0.34
N PHE A 256 -5.47 -17.29 -0.62
CA PHE A 256 -4.31 -18.08 -1.01
C PHE A 256 -4.34 -18.40 -2.50
N ALA A 257 -3.23 -18.85 -3.06
CA ALA A 257 -3.16 -19.29 -4.45
C ALA A 257 -2.56 -20.69 -4.55
N THR A 258 -3.06 -21.46 -5.50
CA THR A 258 -2.53 -22.78 -5.85
C THR A 258 -2.11 -22.80 -7.31
N ASP A 259 -1.20 -23.70 -7.66
CA ASP A 259 -1.06 -24.11 -9.06
C ASP A 259 -2.26 -24.99 -9.48
N LEU A 260 -2.27 -25.40 -10.76
CA LEU A 260 -3.32 -26.28 -11.29
C LEU A 260 -3.34 -27.70 -10.70
N TYR A 261 -2.31 -28.09 -9.92
CA TYR A 261 -2.27 -29.36 -9.18
C TYR A 261 -2.73 -29.20 -7.73
N GLY A 262 -3.28 -28.03 -7.36
CA GLY A 262 -3.77 -27.76 -6.01
C GLY A 262 -2.68 -27.53 -4.98
N ARG A 263 -1.41 -27.37 -5.40
CA ARG A 263 -0.29 -27.13 -4.48
C ARG A 263 -0.24 -25.64 -4.14
N PRO A 264 -0.13 -25.26 -2.86
CA PRO A 264 -0.08 -23.85 -2.47
C PRO A 264 1.21 -23.20 -2.97
N ILE A 265 1.08 -22.02 -3.60
CA ILE A 265 2.19 -21.23 -4.14
C ILE A 265 2.20 -19.78 -3.64
N TRP A 266 1.15 -19.39 -2.90
CA TRP A 266 1.03 -18.12 -2.20
C TRP A 266 -0.05 -18.20 -1.13
N TYR A 267 0.07 -17.43 -0.06
CA TYR A 267 -0.99 -17.20 0.92
C TYR A 267 -0.82 -15.84 1.59
N TYR A 268 -1.89 -15.24 2.09
CA TYR A 268 -1.80 -13.99 2.83
C TYR A 268 -1.53 -14.23 4.32
N GLU A 269 -0.29 -14.05 4.76
CA GLU A 269 0.18 -14.43 6.10
C GLU A 269 -0.29 -13.50 7.23
N LYS A 270 -0.72 -12.27 6.92
CA LYS A 270 -0.98 -11.27 7.97
C LYS A 270 -2.32 -11.54 8.66
N PRO A 271 -2.36 -11.52 10.02
CA PRO A 271 -3.59 -11.77 10.76
C PRO A 271 -4.66 -10.74 10.36
N ALA A 272 -5.69 -11.23 9.70
CA ALA A 272 -6.90 -10.49 9.44
C ALA A 272 -7.94 -10.95 10.47
N PRO A 273 -8.20 -10.20 11.57
CA PRO A 273 -9.23 -10.55 12.55
C PRO A 273 -10.65 -10.59 11.97
N PHE A 274 -10.80 -10.20 10.70
CA PHE A 274 -12.03 -10.23 9.92
C PHE A 274 -11.70 -10.74 8.52
N SER A 275 -12.72 -11.15 7.79
CA SER A 275 -12.57 -11.60 6.42
C SER A 275 -11.93 -10.56 5.52
N MET A 276 -10.96 -11.05 4.74
CA MET A 276 -10.38 -10.31 3.63
C MET A 276 -10.88 -10.94 2.33
N THR A 277 -11.42 -10.12 1.45
CA THR A 277 -11.84 -10.53 0.11
C THR A 277 -10.86 -9.97 -0.90
N LEU A 278 -10.29 -10.80 -1.77
CA LEU A 278 -9.51 -10.35 -2.92
C LEU A 278 -10.43 -10.10 -4.11
N PHE A 279 -10.11 -9.05 -4.87
CA PHE A 279 -10.90 -8.63 -6.02
C PHE A 279 -10.17 -8.87 -7.34
N GLN A 280 -8.93 -8.38 -7.45
CA GLN A 280 -8.21 -8.39 -8.71
C GLN A 280 -6.69 -8.34 -8.48
N ILE A 281 -5.94 -8.96 -9.40
CA ILE A 281 -4.51 -8.72 -9.57
C ILE A 281 -4.33 -7.54 -10.54
N THR A 282 -3.44 -6.61 -10.21
CA THR A 282 -3.09 -5.47 -11.06
C THR A 282 -1.99 -5.85 -12.07
N PRO A 283 -1.82 -5.08 -13.16
CA PRO A 283 -0.67 -5.23 -14.05
C PRO A 283 0.69 -5.10 -13.35
N GLU A 284 0.74 -4.37 -12.23
CA GLU A 284 1.93 -4.20 -11.39
C GLU A 284 2.19 -5.37 -10.42
N VAL A 285 1.39 -6.44 -10.50
CA VAL A 285 1.46 -7.63 -9.63
C VAL A 285 1.21 -7.25 -8.16
N THR A 286 0.29 -6.33 -7.93
CA THR A 286 -0.35 -6.09 -6.63
C THR A 286 -1.74 -6.70 -6.64
N LEU A 287 -2.30 -6.92 -5.45
CA LEU A 287 -3.62 -7.49 -5.25
C LEU A 287 -4.51 -6.43 -4.61
N PHE A 288 -5.71 -6.24 -5.15
CA PHE A 288 -6.74 -5.47 -4.48
C PHE A 288 -7.52 -6.35 -3.53
N ALA A 289 -7.78 -5.80 -2.34
CA ALA A 289 -8.52 -6.46 -1.29
C ALA A 289 -9.48 -5.48 -0.60
N SER A 290 -10.58 -6.00 -0.06
CA SER A 290 -11.28 -5.34 1.03
C SER A 290 -11.14 -6.15 2.30
N ARG A 291 -11.21 -5.44 3.42
CA ARG A 291 -11.30 -6.04 4.74
C ARG A 291 -12.51 -5.45 5.44
N GLY A 292 -13.42 -6.34 5.83
CA GLY A 292 -14.56 -5.99 6.68
C GLY A 292 -14.10 -5.63 8.09
N GLY A 293 -14.85 -4.78 8.77
CA GLY A 293 -14.74 -4.54 10.20
C GLY A 293 -16.03 -4.92 10.91
N ASN A 294 -16.16 -4.56 12.20
CA ASN A 294 -17.49 -4.31 12.75
C ASN A 294 -18.15 -3.16 11.96
N ASP A 295 -19.47 -2.96 12.06
CA ASP A 295 -20.27 -1.97 11.28
C ASP A 295 -19.83 -0.48 11.41
N ASN A 296 -18.64 -0.24 11.97
CA ASN A 296 -17.93 1.02 11.98
C ASN A 296 -17.23 1.27 10.63
N ALA A 297 -17.66 2.32 9.91
CA ALA A 297 -17.06 2.80 8.67
C ALA A 297 -15.52 3.06 8.74
N ARG A 298 -14.96 3.26 9.94
CA ARG A 298 -13.50 3.42 10.13
C ARG A 298 -12.74 2.10 10.16
N ALA A 299 -13.43 0.98 10.30
CA ALA A 299 -12.89 -0.38 10.35
C ALA A 299 -13.09 -1.16 9.04
N ILE A 300 -13.72 -0.53 8.02
CA ILE A 300 -13.91 -1.11 6.69
C ILE A 300 -12.89 -0.50 5.74
N TYR A 301 -11.98 -1.34 5.24
CA TYR A 301 -10.82 -0.90 4.46
C TYR A 301 -10.87 -1.45 3.04
N TRP A 302 -10.37 -0.64 2.12
CA TRP A 302 -9.92 -1.08 0.81
C TRP A 302 -8.40 -0.98 0.79
N MET A 303 -7.73 -1.99 0.26
CA MET A 303 -6.28 -2.13 0.27
C MET A 303 -5.77 -2.58 -1.09
N GLU A 304 -4.59 -2.11 -1.43
CA GLU A 304 -3.71 -2.69 -2.43
C GLU A 304 -2.50 -3.25 -1.69
N ILE A 305 -2.25 -4.55 -1.88
CA ILE A 305 -1.13 -5.27 -1.26
C ILE A 305 -0.17 -5.78 -2.33
N ASP A 306 1.12 -5.80 -2.05
CA ASP A 306 2.07 -6.52 -2.90
C ASP A 306 2.01 -8.04 -2.63
N VAL A 307 2.70 -8.83 -3.47
CA VAL A 307 2.75 -10.30 -3.31
C VAL A 307 3.42 -10.76 -2.02
N ALA A 308 4.26 -9.94 -1.37
CA ALA A 308 4.79 -10.24 -0.04
C ALA A 308 3.80 -9.92 1.09
N GLY A 309 2.60 -9.42 0.76
CA GLY A 309 1.56 -9.06 1.72
C GLY A 309 1.75 -7.68 2.35
N ASN A 310 2.60 -6.81 1.80
CA ASN A 310 2.76 -5.44 2.28
C ASN A 310 1.65 -4.55 1.73
N ILE A 311 1.07 -3.71 2.59
CA ILE A 311 0.14 -2.67 2.16
C ILE A 311 0.95 -1.62 1.40
N VAL A 312 0.61 -1.42 0.12
CA VAL A 312 1.18 -0.35 -0.70
C VAL A 312 0.26 0.85 -0.80
N ARG A 313 -1.06 0.65 -0.60
CA ARG A 313 -2.08 1.69 -0.52
C ARG A 313 -3.29 1.17 0.26
N GLU A 314 -3.84 1.98 1.16
CA GLU A 314 -5.05 1.68 1.92
C GLU A 314 -5.91 2.95 2.04
N THR A 315 -7.22 2.78 1.95
CA THR A 315 -8.22 3.79 2.35
C THR A 315 -9.35 3.12 3.12
N ASN A 316 -10.29 3.91 3.63
CA ASN A 316 -11.43 3.42 4.39
C ASN A 316 -12.71 4.18 4.03
N VAL A 317 -13.85 3.59 4.39
CA VAL A 317 -15.18 4.17 4.10
C VAL A 317 -15.32 5.57 4.70
N HIS A 318 -14.76 5.82 5.89
CA HIS A 318 -14.82 7.15 6.53
C HIS A 318 -14.11 8.23 5.70
N SER A 319 -12.87 8.00 5.27
CA SER A 319 -12.10 8.96 4.45
C SER A 319 -12.79 9.23 3.12
N LEU A 320 -13.34 8.19 2.47
CA LEU A 320 -14.08 8.34 1.22
C LEU A 320 -15.41 9.08 1.40
N ASN A 321 -16.15 8.84 2.50
CA ASN A 321 -17.39 9.55 2.78
C ASN A 321 -17.18 11.06 2.98
N MET A 322 -16.06 11.47 3.57
CA MET A 322 -15.71 12.89 3.65
C MET A 322 -15.53 13.51 2.25
N LYS A 323 -14.93 12.77 1.32
CA LYS A 323 -14.75 13.22 -0.08
C LYS A 323 -16.09 13.22 -0.84
N LEU A 324 -16.91 12.19 -0.67
CA LEU A 324 -18.25 12.10 -1.28
C LEU A 324 -19.15 13.24 -0.80
N ALA A 325 -19.15 13.55 0.49
CA ALA A 325 -19.92 14.66 1.07
C ALA A 325 -19.49 16.01 0.48
N ALA A 326 -18.18 16.25 0.33
CA ALA A 326 -17.66 17.47 -0.29
C ALA A 326 -18.07 17.61 -1.78
N LEU A 327 -18.38 16.50 -2.44
CA LEU A 327 -18.87 16.45 -3.82
C LEU A 327 -20.41 16.42 -3.91
N GLY A 328 -21.12 16.45 -2.78
CA GLY A 328 -22.59 16.38 -2.74
C GLY A 328 -23.18 14.98 -2.98
N TYR A 329 -22.37 13.92 -2.87
CA TYR A 329 -22.82 12.54 -2.99
C TYR A 329 -23.25 11.94 -1.64
N PRO A 330 -24.16 10.95 -1.64
CA PRO A 330 -24.50 10.21 -0.43
C PRO A 330 -23.30 9.42 0.11
N PRO A 331 -23.31 9.10 1.41
CA PRO A 331 -22.30 8.22 1.98
C PRO A 331 -22.46 6.78 1.46
N MET A 332 -21.33 6.09 1.41
CA MET A 332 -21.24 4.64 1.26
C MET A 332 -21.15 3.97 2.64
N SER A 333 -21.69 2.76 2.74
CA SER A 333 -21.64 1.90 3.93
C SER A 333 -20.53 0.86 3.88
N GLY A 334 -20.01 0.55 2.68
CA GLY A 334 -18.98 -0.49 2.52
C GLY A 334 -18.38 -0.56 1.12
N PHE A 335 -17.32 -1.37 0.98
CA PHE A 335 -16.74 -1.74 -0.31
C PHE A 335 -17.41 -3.02 -0.83
N HIS A 336 -17.81 -3.02 -2.09
CA HIS A 336 -18.35 -4.19 -2.79
C HIS A 336 -17.23 -4.97 -3.51
N HIS A 337 -17.59 -6.14 -4.07
CA HIS A 337 -16.70 -7.20 -4.54
C HIS A 337 -15.76 -6.89 -5.73
N ASP A 338 -15.67 -5.64 -6.20
CA ASP A 338 -14.81 -5.30 -7.35
C ASP A 338 -14.11 -3.94 -7.18
N SER A 339 -12.87 -3.90 -7.65
CA SER A 339 -12.10 -2.68 -7.83
C SER A 339 -11.12 -2.88 -8.98
N ARG A 340 -10.95 -1.86 -9.83
CA ARG A 340 -10.10 -1.95 -11.01
C ARG A 340 -9.19 -0.75 -11.19
N ARG A 341 -7.97 -1.00 -11.67
CA ARG A 341 -7.10 0.06 -12.16
C ARG A 341 -7.63 0.56 -13.50
N LEU A 342 -7.73 1.87 -13.64
CA LEU A 342 -8.10 2.55 -14.89
C LEU A 342 -6.84 2.95 -15.66
N PRO A 343 -6.91 3.08 -17.01
CA PRO A 343 -5.76 3.46 -17.84
C PRO A 343 -5.11 4.82 -17.49
N ASN A 344 -5.85 5.70 -16.82
CA ASN A 344 -5.37 7.00 -16.35
C ASN A 344 -4.70 6.95 -14.97
N GLY A 345 -4.46 5.75 -14.42
CA GLY A 345 -3.82 5.55 -13.12
C GLY A 345 -4.77 5.61 -11.92
N TYR A 346 -6.01 6.08 -12.09
CA TYR A 346 -7.02 6.04 -11.02
C TYR A 346 -7.49 4.61 -10.75
N THR A 347 -8.16 4.42 -9.62
CA THR A 347 -8.77 3.14 -9.24
C THR A 347 -10.28 3.35 -9.09
N ALA A 348 -11.06 2.60 -9.87
CA ALA A 348 -12.49 2.50 -9.65
C ALA A 348 -12.74 1.47 -8.56
N ILE A 349 -13.55 1.81 -7.57
CA ILE A 349 -13.92 0.94 -6.45
C ILE A 349 -15.44 0.92 -6.38
N LEU A 350 -16.05 -0.26 -6.36
CA LEU A 350 -17.49 -0.38 -6.19
C LEU A 350 -17.84 -0.21 -4.71
N GLY A 351 -18.72 0.75 -4.39
CA GLY A 351 -19.21 1.02 -3.05
C GLY A 351 -20.67 0.60 -2.87
N ILE A 352 -21.06 0.32 -1.63
CA ILE A 352 -22.44 0.06 -1.24
C ILE A 352 -23.02 1.33 -0.61
N SER A 353 -24.25 1.70 -0.96
CA SER A 353 -25.00 2.75 -0.28
C SER A 353 -26.38 2.21 0.06
N GLU A 354 -26.77 2.30 1.33
CA GLU A 354 -28.07 1.87 1.81
C GLU A 354 -28.92 3.08 2.16
N ARG A 355 -30.21 3.02 1.82
CA ARG A 355 -31.18 4.08 2.12
C ARG A 355 -32.48 3.46 2.59
N LEU A 356 -32.99 4.00 3.69
CA LEU A 356 -34.37 3.77 4.10
C LEU A 356 -35.25 4.73 3.31
N LEU A 357 -36.19 4.17 2.54
CA LEU A 357 -37.25 4.94 1.91
C LEU A 357 -38.49 4.85 2.80
N TYR A 358 -38.96 6.00 3.28
CA TYR A 358 -40.24 6.12 3.97
C TYR A 358 -41.33 6.45 2.92
N ASP A 359 -42.58 6.09 3.20
CA ASP A 359 -43.75 6.36 2.32
C ASP A 359 -43.69 5.71 0.92
N VAL A 360 -43.07 4.54 0.80
CA VAL A 360 -43.05 3.73 -0.45
C VAL A 360 -44.26 2.80 -0.62
N GLN A 361 -45.22 2.84 0.31
CA GLN A 361 -46.52 2.22 0.09
C GLN A 361 -47.41 3.25 -0.58
N GLY A 362 -47.67 3.07 -1.88
CA GLY A 362 -48.47 3.98 -2.70
C GLY A 362 -49.80 4.34 -2.04
N THR A 363 -50.14 5.64 -2.09
CA THR A 363 -51.43 6.18 -1.66
C THR A 363 -52.58 5.73 -2.54
#